data_AF-A0A7L0X7D2-F1
#
_entry.id   AF-A0A7L0X7D2-F1
#
_cell.length_a   1.000
_cell.length_b   1.000
_cell.length_c   1.000
_cell.angle_alpha   90.00
_cell.angle_beta   90.00
_cell.angle_gamma   90.00
#
_symmetry.space_group_name_H-M   'P 1'
#
loop_
_entity.id
_entity.type
_entity.pdbx_description
1 polymer ?
#
loop_
_entity_poly.entity_id
_entity_poly.type
_entity_poly.pdbx_seq_one_letter_code
_entity_poly.pdbx_strand_id
1 'polypeptide(L)' 'MAKPGHSWSRAPARKEEEEEEEEGEDPLDARIARTGCLEQHRELQECMEQHRDWRHCQAQLRAFGACMARREQRER' A
#
# COMPACT_ATOMS: atom_id res chain seq x y z
N MET A 1 -20.76 37.52 -8.70
CA MET A 1 -20.97 36.27 -7.94
C MET A 1 -19.71 35.42 -8.06
N ALA A 2 -18.80 35.50 -7.08
CA ALA A 2 -17.57 34.71 -7.07
C ALA A 2 -17.73 33.58 -6.03
N LYS A 3 -17.60 32.34 -6.47
CA LYS A 3 -17.69 31.14 -5.62
C LYS A 3 -16.41 31.07 -4.74
N PRO A 4 -16.53 30.81 -3.43
CA PRO A 4 -15.36 30.77 -2.55
C PRO A 4 -14.48 29.56 -2.89
N GLY A 5 -13.20 29.81 -3.14
CA GLY A 5 -12.19 28.77 -3.31
C GLY A 5 -12.03 27.94 -2.04
N HIS A 6 -11.76 26.64 -2.19
CA HIS A 6 -11.49 25.75 -1.07
C HIS A 6 -10.22 26.21 -0.35
N SER A 7 -10.39 26.90 0.79
CA SER A 7 -9.30 27.24 1.69
C SER A 7 -8.87 25.98 2.44
N TRP A 8 -7.75 25.37 2.05
CA TRP A 8 -7.05 24.45 2.94
C TRP A 8 -6.43 25.31 4.06
N SER A 9 -7.23 25.60 5.08
CA SER A 9 -6.75 26.17 6.32
C SER A 9 -6.05 25.05 7.09
N ARG A 10 -4.71 24.99 6.99
CA ARG A 10 -3.90 24.15 7.85
C ARG A 10 -3.90 24.78 9.24
N ALA A 11 -4.84 24.38 10.09
CA ALA A 11 -4.81 24.70 11.51
C ALA A 11 -3.88 23.70 12.25
N PRO A 12 -3.04 24.16 13.19
CA PRO A 12 -2.02 23.34 13.85
C PRO A 12 -2.54 22.58 15.09
N ALA A 13 -1.91 21.42 15.32
CA ALA A 13 -1.70 20.76 16.63
C ALA A 13 -2.91 20.60 17.57
N ARG A 14 -3.71 19.53 17.40
CA ARG A 14 -4.43 18.85 18.50
C ARG A 14 -4.64 17.37 18.19
N LYS A 15 -3.61 16.56 18.41
CA LYS A 15 -3.67 15.19 18.95
C LYS A 15 -2.24 14.68 19.09
N GLU A 16 -1.58 15.19 20.11
CA GLU A 16 -0.63 14.39 20.87
C GLU A 16 -1.55 13.47 21.69
N GLU A 17 -1.62 12.19 21.33
CA GLU A 17 -2.10 11.04 22.11
C GLU A 17 -2.35 9.89 21.13
N GLU A 18 -1.43 8.91 21.19
CA GLU A 18 -1.60 7.53 20.74
C GLU A 18 -1.45 7.26 19.24
N GLU A 19 -0.21 7.17 18.79
CA GLU A 19 0.30 5.88 18.30
C GLU A 19 1.78 5.86 18.69
N GLU A 20 2.06 5.09 19.74
CA GLU A 20 3.39 4.55 19.99
C GLU A 20 3.99 4.12 18.66
N GLU A 21 5.29 4.34 18.55
CA GLU A 21 6.18 3.77 17.58
C GLU A 21 5.95 2.25 17.50
N GLU A 22 4.99 1.79 16.70
CA GLU A 22 5.06 0.44 16.18
C GLU A 22 6.15 0.50 15.12
N GLU A 23 7.37 0.19 15.55
CA GLU A 23 8.41 -0.41 14.74
C GLU A 23 7.85 -1.73 14.15
N GLY A 24 6.86 -1.63 13.27
CA GLY A 24 5.98 -2.72 12.88
C GLY A 24 5.50 -2.54 11.44
N GLU A 25 5.29 -3.68 10.78
CA GLU A 25 5.04 -3.82 9.35
C GLU A 25 4.07 -2.75 8.79
N ASP A 26 4.34 -2.29 7.57
CA ASP A 26 3.46 -1.34 6.87
C ASP A 26 2.01 -1.84 6.92
N PRO A 27 1.02 -0.97 7.21
CA PRO A 27 -0.37 -1.40 7.35
C PRO A 27 -0.94 -2.06 6.08
N LEU A 28 -0.37 -1.80 4.89
CA LEU A 28 -0.65 -2.52 3.66
C LEU A 28 -0.02 -3.91 3.67
N ASP A 29 1.25 -4.03 4.07
CA ASP A 29 1.95 -5.31 4.20
C ASP A 29 1.22 -6.23 5.18
N ALA A 30 0.79 -5.73 6.34
CA ALA A 30 -0.01 -6.49 7.29
C ALA A 30 -1.34 -6.99 6.69
N ARG A 31 -2.00 -6.18 5.84
CA ARG A 31 -3.22 -6.60 5.14
C ARG A 31 -2.92 -7.66 4.08
N ILE A 32 -1.82 -7.52 3.35
CA ILE A 32 -1.38 -8.49 2.34
C ILE A 32 -0.88 -9.79 2.99
N ALA A 33 -0.28 -9.73 4.18
CA ALA A 33 0.07 -10.92 4.96
C ALA A 33 -1.15 -11.79 5.22
N ARG A 34 -2.28 -11.18 5.61
CA ARG A 34 -3.57 -11.86 5.82
C ARG A 34 -4.14 -12.46 4.53
N THR A 35 -3.71 -12.01 3.36
CA THR A 35 -4.12 -12.58 2.08
C THR A 35 -3.29 -13.78 1.66
N GLY A 36 -2.12 -13.99 2.27
CA GLY A 36 -1.16 -15.01 1.84
C GLY A 36 -0.41 -14.65 0.55
N CYS A 37 -0.52 -13.40 0.08
CA CYS A 37 0.16 -12.90 -1.13
C CYS A 37 1.37 -12.01 -0.80
N LEU A 38 1.89 -12.08 0.43
CA LEU A 38 2.96 -11.21 0.92
C LEU A 38 4.29 -11.46 0.24
N GLU A 39 4.58 -12.71 -0.13
CA GLU A 39 5.82 -13.05 -0.84
C GLU A 39 5.90 -12.32 -2.20
N GLN A 40 4.85 -12.41 -3.01
CA GLN A 40 4.80 -11.73 -4.32
C GLN A 40 4.78 -10.21 -4.17
N HIS A 41 4.27 -9.71 -3.05
CA HIS A 41 4.33 -8.29 -2.73
C HIS A 41 5.76 -7.84 -2.43
N ARG A 42 6.51 -8.60 -1.61
CA ARG A 42 7.91 -8.32 -1.30
C ARG A 42 8.80 -8.42 -2.52
N GLU A 43 8.58 -9.40 -3.41
CA GLU A 43 9.30 -9.49 -4.69
C GLU A 43 9.05 -8.25 -5.58
N LEU A 44 7.81 -7.75 -5.57
CA LEU A 44 7.47 -6.52 -6.28
C LEU A 44 8.15 -5.30 -5.67
N GLN A 45 8.16 -5.17 -4.33
CA GLN A 45 8.88 -4.11 -3.63
C GLN A 45 10.37 -4.16 -3.99
N GLU A 46 11.00 -5.34 -3.90
CA GLU A 46 12.43 -5.52 -4.21
C GLU A 46 12.75 -5.13 -5.67
N CYS A 47 11.88 -5.49 -6.61
CA CYS A 47 12.05 -5.07 -8.01
C CYS A 47 11.93 -3.54 -8.17
N MET A 48 10.99 -2.91 -7.46
CA MET A 48 10.82 -1.45 -7.49
C MET A 48 11.99 -0.74 -6.81
N GLU A 49 12.58 -1.31 -5.77
CA GLU A 49 13.77 -0.78 -5.11
C GLU A 49 15.00 -0.86 -6.02
N GLN A 50 15.16 -1.97 -6.74
CA GLN A 50 16.27 -2.19 -7.68
C GLN A 50 16.15 -1.33 -8.95
N HIS A 51 15.00 -1.37 -9.61
CA HIS A 51 14.82 -0.78 -10.94
C HIS A 51 14.18 0.61 -10.90
N ARG A 52 13.36 0.90 -9.89
CA ARG A 52 12.55 2.12 -9.77
C ARG A 52 11.68 2.42 -11.00
N ASP A 53 11.43 1.39 -11.82
CA ASP A 53 10.58 1.43 -13.00
C ASP A 53 9.71 0.18 -13.06
N TRP A 54 8.41 0.40 -12.86
CA TRP A 54 7.40 -0.66 -12.84
C TRP A 54 7.31 -1.45 -14.16
N ARG A 55 7.76 -0.88 -15.29
CA ARG A 55 7.76 -1.55 -16.58
C ARG A 55 8.70 -2.75 -16.63
N HIS A 56 9.79 -2.69 -15.87
CA HIS A 56 10.73 -3.80 -15.71
C HIS A 56 10.22 -4.84 -14.70
N CYS A 57 9.30 -4.44 -13.82
CA CYS A 57 8.69 -5.29 -12.78
C CYS A 57 7.37 -5.95 -13.22
N GLN A 58 7.11 -6.06 -14.53
CA GLN A 58 5.86 -6.64 -15.04
C GLN A 58 5.64 -8.09 -14.60
N ALA A 59 6.71 -8.87 -14.43
CA ALA A 59 6.60 -10.25 -13.99
C ALA A 59 6.08 -10.33 -12.55
N GLN A 60 6.67 -9.53 -11.65
CA GLN A 60 6.30 -9.44 -10.24
C GLN A 60 4.87 -8.87 -10.09
N LEU A 61 4.51 -7.85 -10.88
CA LEU A 61 3.15 -7.32 -10.92
C LEU A 61 2.12 -8.37 -11.31
N ARG A 62 2.41 -9.19 -12.34
CA ARG A 62 1.51 -10.27 -12.78
C ARG A 62 1.41 -11.37 -11.73
N ALA A 63 2.52 -11.73 -11.07
CA ALA A 63 2.54 -12.73 -10.01
C ALA A 63 1.68 -12.30 -8.81
N PHE A 64 1.87 -11.06 -8.34
CA PHE A 64 1.08 -10.49 -7.25
C PHE A 64 -0.41 -10.41 -7.60
N GLY A 65 -0.75 -9.90 -8.79
CA GLY A 65 -2.13 -9.84 -9.27
C GLY A 65 -2.79 -11.21 -9.40
N ALA A 66 -2.06 -12.22 -9.90
CA ALA A 66 -2.56 -13.59 -9.99
C ALA A 66 -2.83 -14.21 -8.61
N CYS A 67 -1.98 -13.93 -7.61
CA CYS A 67 -2.22 -14.38 -6.24
C CYS A 67 -3.52 -13.78 -5.67
N MET A 68 -3.68 -12.46 -5.79
CA MET A 68 -4.86 -11.75 -5.28
C MET A 68 -6.15 -12.18 -5.98
N ALA A 69 -6.12 -12.38 -7.30
CA ALA A 69 -7.26 -12.90 -8.05
C ALA A 69 -7.66 -14.33 -7.63
N ARG A 70 -6.69 -15.18 -7.32
CA ARG A 70 -6.96 -16.53 -6.79
C ARG A 70 -7.60 -16.46 -5.41
N ARG A 71 -7.17 -15.53 -4.56
CA ARG A 71 -7.79 -15.31 -3.24
C ARG A 71 -9.23 -14.82 -3.38
N GLU A 72 -9.48 -13.83 -4.22
CA GLU A 72 -10.83 -13.29 -4.44
C GLU A 72 -11.80 -14.40 -4.91
N GLN A 73 -11.33 -15.31 -5.76
CA GLN A 73 -12.11 -16.48 -6.18
C GLN A 73 -12.39 -17.50 -5.07
N ARG A 74 -11.53 -17.59 -4.04
CA ARG A 74 -11.77 -18.47 -2.87
C ARG A 74 -12.70 -17.85 -1.83
N GLU A 75 -12.75 -16.52 -1.77
CA GLU A 75 -13.62 -15.77 -0.86
C GLU A 75 -15.04 -15.55 -1.43
N ARG A 76 -15.25 -15.88 -2.70
CA ARG A 76 -16.53 -15.80 -3.43
C ARG A 76 -17.37 -17.05 -3.26
#